data_AF-A0A3R9T6B5-F1
#
_entry.id   AF-A0A3R9T6B5-F1
#
_cell.length_a   1.000
_cell.length_b   1.000
_cell.length_c   1.000
_cell.angle_alpha   90.00
_cell.angle_beta   90.00
_cell.angle_gamma   90.00
#
_symmetry.space_group_name_H-M   'P 1'
#
loop_
_entity.id
_entity.type
_entity.pdbx_description
1 polymer ?
#
loop_
_entity_poly.entity_id
_entity_poly.type
_entity_poly.pdbx_seq_one_letter_code
_entity_poly.pdbx_strand_id
1 'polypeptide(L)' 'SVQINGQQDGVVGYDGEVFISNLLKQNKLVVDLLDHGSCQVDFTYNSNQYSTKKLGPYVCH' A
#
# COMPACT_ATOMS: atom_id res chain seq x y z
N SER A 1 -9.40 3.69 -5.17
CA SER A 1 -8.15 4.47 -5.03
C SER A 1 -7.31 3.89 -3.90
N VAL A 2 -6.06 4.30 -3.68
CA VAL A 2 -5.34 3.93 -2.45
C VAL A 2 -4.84 5.14 -1.70
N GLN A 3 -4.76 5.02 -0.38
CA GLN A 3 -4.22 6.03 0.51
C GLN A 3 -3.22 5.36 1.46
N ILE A 4 -1.98 5.87 1.50
CA ILE A 4 -0.95 5.44 2.42
C ILE A 4 -0.84 6.43 3.59
N ASN A 5 -0.87 5.91 4.81
CA ASN A 5 -0.71 6.64 6.07
C ASN A 5 -1.64 7.86 6.24
N GLY A 6 -2.74 7.91 5.48
CA GLY A 6 -3.63 9.08 5.47
C GLY A 6 -3.05 10.32 4.77
N GLN A 7 -1.87 10.23 4.13
CA GLN A 7 -1.11 11.37 3.65
C GLN A 7 -0.84 11.39 2.14
N GLN A 8 -0.67 10.22 1.53
CA GLN A 8 -0.36 10.12 0.11
C GLN A 8 -1.39 9.25 -0.59
N ASP A 9 -1.96 9.78 -1.67
CA ASP A 9 -2.83 9.03 -2.55
C ASP A 9 -2.02 8.32 -3.64
N GLY A 10 -2.52 7.16 -4.07
CA GLY A 10 -1.97 6.37 -5.15
C GLY A 10 -3.06 5.71 -5.97
N VAL A 11 -2.64 5.11 -7.08
CA VAL A 11 -3.52 4.39 -8.00
C VAL A 11 -3.08 2.95 -8.10
N VAL A 12 -4.01 2.01 -7.87
CA VAL A 12 -3.79 0.58 -8.12
C VAL A 12 -3.58 0.39 -9.62
N GLY A 13 -2.42 -0.13 -9.98
CA GLY A 13 -2.06 -0.49 -11.34
C GLY A 13 -2.67 -1.83 -11.77
N TYR A 14 -2.33 -2.22 -13.00
CA TYR A 14 -2.63 -3.56 -13.51
C TYR A 14 -1.94 -4.60 -12.61
N ASP A 15 -2.60 -5.73 -12.37
CA ASP A 15 -2.20 -6.80 -11.41
C ASP A 15 -2.37 -6.48 -9.92
N GLY A 16 -3.08 -5.40 -9.57
CA GLY A 16 -3.32 -5.05 -8.16
C GLY A 16 -2.09 -4.48 -7.46
N GLU A 17 -1.07 -4.07 -8.24
CA GLU A 17 0.16 -3.49 -7.74
C GLU A 17 0.01 -2.00 -7.48
N VAL A 18 0.81 -1.47 -6.56
CA VAL A 18 0.77 -0.04 -6.24
C VAL A 18 2.18 0.47 -5.96
N PHE A 19 2.53 1.58 -6.59
CA PHE A 19 3.84 2.20 -6.44
C PHE A 19 3.75 3.32 -5.41
N ILE A 20 4.44 3.14 -4.29
CA ILE A 20 4.42 4.06 -3.15
C ILE A 20 5.84 4.49 -2.83
N SER A 21 6.02 5.79 -2.67
CA SER A 21 7.26 6.43 -2.22
C SER A 21 7.21 6.75 -0.73
N ASN A 22 8.37 7.03 -0.13
CA ASN A 22 8.46 7.57 1.24
C ASN A 22 7.79 6.71 2.33
N LEU A 23 7.89 5.38 2.20
CA LEU A 23 7.40 4.45 3.21
C LEU A 23 8.13 4.67 4.55
N LEU A 24 7.34 4.73 5.61
CA LEU A 24 7.81 4.75 7.00
C LEU A 24 8.13 3.32 7.47
N LYS A 25 8.64 3.16 8.69
CA LYS A 25 8.89 1.82 9.26
C LYS A 25 7.61 1.00 9.45
N GLN A 26 6.52 1.67 9.78
CA GLN A 26 5.18 1.12 9.92
C GLN A 26 4.27 1.93 9.02
N ASN A 27 3.52 1.25 8.16
CA ASN A 27 2.61 1.90 7.23
C ASN A 27 1.25 1.25 7.26
N LYS A 28 0.24 2.06 6.97
CA LYS A 28 -1.15 1.67 6.81
C LYS A 28 -1.59 2.05 5.40
N LEU A 29 -1.98 1.05 4.61
CA LEU A 29 -2.58 1.24 3.30
C LEU A 29 -4.08 1.05 3.42
N VAL A 30 -4.85 2.01 2.90
CA VAL A 30 -6.29 1.90 2.73
C VAL A 30 -6.57 1.86 1.23
N VAL A 31 -7.27 0.82 0.79
CA VAL A 31 -7.69 0.63 -0.60
C VAL A 31 -9.19 0.83 -0.64
N ASP A 32 -9.64 1.82 -1.41
CA ASP A 32 -11.05 2.00 -1.73
C ASP A 32 -11.41 1.10 -2.91
N LEU A 33 -12.29 0.13 -2.63
CA LEU A 33 -12.80 -0.88 -3.56
C LEU A 33 -14.15 -0.46 -4.18
N LEU A 34 -14.46 0.85 -4.15
CA LEU A 34 -15.69 1.43 -4.66
C LEU A 34 -16.91 0.83 -3.93
N ASP A 35 -17.70 0.03 -4.63
CA ASP A 35 -18.98 -0.52 -4.15
C ASP A 35 -18.81 -1.58 -3.05
N HIS A 36 -17.59 -2.10 -2.87
CA HIS A 36 -17.26 -3.12 -1.88
C HIS A 36 -16.72 -2.52 -0.56
N GLY A 37 -16.77 -1.19 -0.41
CA GLY A 37 -16.23 -0.48 0.75
C GLY A 37 -14.72 -0.30 0.65
N SER A 38 -14.05 -0.26 1.80
CA SER A 38 -12.60 -0.08 1.86
C SER A 38 -11.92 -1.25 2.57
N CYS A 39 -10.74 -1.62 2.06
CA CYS A 39 -9.83 -2.54 2.70
C CYS A 39 -8.70 -1.78 3.38
N GLN A 40 -8.24 -2.29 4.53
CA GLN A 40 -7.06 -1.79 5.22
C GLN A 40 -6.01 -2.89 5.36
N VAL A 41 -4.75 -2.52 5.13
CA VAL A 41 -3.58 -3.37 5.35
C VAL A 41 -2.54 -2.59 6.14
N ASP A 42 -2.02 -3.19 7.20
CA ASP A 42 -0.89 -2.67 7.97
C ASP A 42 0.37 -3.49 7.64
N PHE A 43 1.48 -2.82 7.33
CA PHE A 43 2.74 -3.48 6.98
C PHE A 43 3.97 -2.71 7.43
N THR A 44 5.08 -3.43 7.64
CA THR A 44 6.37 -2.83 7.98
C THR A 44 7.28 -2.73 6.77
N TYR A 45 8.09 -1.67 6.71
CA TYR A 45 9.10 -1.47 5.68
C TYR A 45 10.44 -1.12 6.33
N ASN A 46 11.48 -1.88 5.99
CA ASN A 46 12.83 -1.61 6.49
C ASN A 46 13.67 -1.01 5.36
N SER A 47 13.96 0.29 5.48
CA SER A 47 14.70 1.08 4.49
C SER A 47 16.17 0.70 4.32
N ASN A 48 16.69 -0.26 5.10
CA ASN A 48 18.05 -0.79 4.94
C ASN A 48 18.25 -1.56 3.61
N GLN A 49 17.22 -1.75 2.79
CA GLN A 49 17.35 -2.39 1.48
C GLN A 49 17.27 -1.33 0.36
N TYR A 50 18.39 -1.09 -0.31
CA TYR A 50 18.57 -0.12 -1.41
C TYR A 50 17.84 -0.47 -2.73
N SER A 51 16.87 -1.40 -2.71
CA SER A 51 16.14 -1.82 -3.92
C SER A 51 14.65 -1.65 -3.73
N THR A 52 13.96 -1.20 -4.78
CA THR A 52 12.51 -1.32 -4.97
C THR A 52 12.10 -2.78 -4.91
N LYS A 53 11.85 -3.27 -3.70
CA LYS A 53 11.42 -4.65 -3.46
C LYS A 53 9.90 -4.66 -3.46
N LYS A 54 9.31 -5.54 -4.27
CA LYS A 54 7.87 -5.79 -4.22
C LYS A 54 7.51 -6.26 -2.80
N LEU A 55 6.64 -5.51 -2.13
CA LEU A 55 6.09 -5.88 -0.83
C LEU A 55 4.75 -6.57 -1.04
N GLY A 56 4.52 -7.68 -0.33
CA GLY A 56 3.29 -8.47 -0.43
C GLY A 56 3.52 -9.92 -0.90
N PRO A 57 2.45 -10.64 -1.24
CA PRO A 57 1.07 -10.18 -1.38
C PRO A 57 0.43 -9.81 -0.03
N TYR A 58 -0.36 -8.75 -0.02
CA TYR A 58 -1.22 -8.41 1.11
C TYR A 58 -2.66 -8.71 0.71
N VAL A 59 -3.37 -9.48 1.55
CA VAL A 59 -4.73 -9.93 1.27
C VAL A 59 -5.71 -9.06 2.04
N CYS A 60 -6.67 -8.50 1.30
CA CYS A 60 -7.86 -7.88 1.84
C CYS A 60 -8.91 -8.98 2.13
N HIS A 61 -9.50 -8.95 3.32
CA HIS A 61 -10.63 -9.81 3.67
C HIS A 61 -11.95 -9.06 3.54
#